data_AF-A0A6I5WE68-F1
#
_entry.id   AF-A0A6I5WE68-F1
#
_cell.length_a   1.000
_cell.length_b   1.000
_cell.length_c   1.000
_cell.angle_alpha   90.00
_cell.angle_beta   90.00
_cell.angle_gamma   90.00
#
_symmetry.space_group_name_H-M   'P 1'
#
loop_
_entity.id
_entity.type
_entity.pdbx_description
1 polymer ?
#
loop_
_entity_poly.entity_id
_entity_poly.type
_entity_poly.pdbx_seq_one_letter_code
_entity_poly.pdbx_strand_id
1 'polypeptide(L)' 'MTHTCQRRPRREVIEKYRAYLLGRPDLLALLPDLRGRRLDCWCVPERCHAEVVAELADSPPPSIHP' A
#
# COMPACT_ATOMS: atom_id res chain seq x y z
N MET A 1 -3.11 35.58 4.13
CA MET A 1 -3.50 34.22 3.68
C MET A 1 -2.26 33.33 3.80
N THR A 2 -2.03 32.72 4.96
CA THR A 2 -0.93 31.75 5.12
C THR A 2 -1.40 30.42 4.51
N HIS A 3 -0.96 30.13 3.29
CA HIS A 3 -1.07 28.78 2.73
C HIS A 3 -0.08 27.88 3.48
N THR A 4 -0.53 27.25 4.56
CA THR A 4 0.24 26.19 5.20
C THR A 4 0.22 24.97 4.29
N CYS A 5 1.38 24.59 3.75
CA CYS A 5 1.57 23.30 3.09
C CYS A 5 1.39 22.21 4.18
N GLN A 6 0.19 21.65 4.29
CA GLN A 6 -0.11 20.58 5.24
C GLN A 6 0.57 19.29 4.78
N ARG A 7 1.75 19.01 5.36
CA ARG A 7 2.41 17.72 5.23
C ARG A 7 1.77 16.73 6.21
N ARG A 8 1.25 15.63 5.67
CA ARG A 8 0.64 14.57 6.49
C ARG A 8 1.69 13.62 7.05
N PRO A 9 1.50 13.07 8.26
CA PRO A 9 2.42 12.10 8.84
C PRO A 9 2.43 10.82 8.00
N ARG A 10 3.62 10.22 7.87
CA ARG A 10 3.88 9.02 7.07
C ARG A 10 2.88 7.89 7.32
N ARG A 11 2.62 7.59 8.59
CA ARG A 11 1.66 6.55 9.00
C ARG A 11 0.27 6.78 8.41
N GLU A 12 -0.23 8.01 8.47
CA GLU A 12 -1.56 8.34 7.93
C GLU A 12 -1.60 8.16 6.40
N VAL A 13 -0.54 8.52 5.71
CA VAL A 13 -0.43 8.32 4.25
C VAL A 13 -0.39 6.82 3.91
N ILE A 14 0.34 6.01 4.68
CA ILE A 14 0.41 4.56 4.48
C ILE A 14 -0.94 3.88 4.74
N GLU A 15 -1.67 4.27 5.79
CA GLU A 15 -3.00 3.71 6.04
C GLU A 15 -3.99 4.07 4.92
N LYS A 16 -3.90 5.30 4.40
CA LYS A 16 -4.70 5.73 3.24
C LYS A 16 -4.33 4.96 1.98
N TYR A 17 -3.05 4.68 1.78
CA TYR A 17 -2.58 3.85 0.67
C TYR A 17 -3.10 2.42 0.76
N ARG A 18 -3.09 1.81 1.95
CA ARG A 18 -3.68 0.49 2.18
C ARG A 18 -5.18 0.47 1.85
N ALA A 19 -5.94 1.44 2.38
CA ALA A 19 -7.36 1.55 2.09
C ALA A 19 -7.65 1.74 0.60
N TYR A 20 -6.82 2.52 -0.09
CA TYR A 20 -6.90 2.71 -1.54
C TYR A 20 -6.70 1.40 -2.31
N LEU A 21 -5.70 0.60 -1.96
CA LEU A 21 -5.47 -0.71 -2.59
C LEU A 21 -6.65 -1.67 -2.36
N LEU A 22 -7.18 -1.73 -1.14
CA LEU A 22 -8.33 -2.59 -0.82
C LEU A 22 -9.60 -2.20 -1.58
N GLY A 23 -9.75 -0.93 -1.95
CA GLY A 23 -10.86 -0.44 -2.78
C GLY A 23 -10.66 -0.61 -4.29
N ARG A 24 -9.54 -1.21 -4.73
CA ARG A 24 -9.16 -1.34 -6.14
C ARG A 24 -8.88 -2.80 -6.51
N PRO A 25 -9.92 -3.58 -6.85
CA PRO A 25 -9.78 -4.99 -7.20
C PRO A 25 -8.80 -5.24 -8.36
N ASP A 26 -8.73 -4.31 -9.31
CA ASP A 26 -7.79 -4.34 -10.44
C ASP A 26 -6.33 -4.26 -9.99
N LEU A 27 -6.02 -3.47 -8.96
CA LEU A 27 -4.67 -3.42 -8.39
C LEU A 27 -4.38 -4.64 -7.51
N LEU A 28 -5.38 -5.12 -6.76
CA LEU A 28 -5.24 -6.35 -5.97
C LEU A 28 -4.94 -7.57 -6.85
N ALA A 29 -5.54 -7.64 -8.05
CA ALA A 29 -5.30 -8.71 -9.01
C ALA A 29 -3.83 -8.77 -9.50
N LEU A 30 -3.08 -7.66 -9.42
CA LEU A 30 -1.66 -7.61 -9.79
C LEU A 30 -0.72 -8.04 -8.65
N LEU A 31 -1.21 -8.10 -7.41
CA LEU A 31 -0.38 -8.40 -6.23
C LEU A 31 0.19 -9.82 -6.20
N PRO A 32 -0.53 -10.89 -6.62
CA PRO A 32 0.02 -12.24 -6.63
C PRO A 32 1.34 -12.36 -7.41
N ASP A 33 1.49 -11.61 -8.50
CA ASP A 33 2.70 -11.62 -9.33
C ASP A 33 3.92 -11.04 -8.61
N LEU A 34 3.72 -10.27 -7.55
CA LEU A 34 4.77 -9.67 -6.74
C LEU A 34 5.21 -10.56 -5.57
N ARG A 35 4.48 -11.64 -5.28
CA ARG A 35 4.81 -12.56 -4.18
C ARG A 35 6.19 -13.19 -4.40
N GLY A 36 7.02 -13.15 -3.36
CA GLY A 36 8.40 -13.65 -3.42
C GLY A 36 9.38 -12.76 -4.20
N ARG A 37 8.92 -11.62 -4.76
CA ARG A 37 9.83 -10.61 -5.33
C ARG A 37 10.35 -9.69 -4.25
N ARG A 38 11.54 -9.13 -4.49
CA ARG A 38 12.10 -8.08 -3.64
C ARG A 38 11.48 -6.74 -4.02
N LEU A 39 10.83 -6.08 -3.05
CA LEU A 39 10.29 -4.73 -3.20
C LEU A 39 11.20 -3.74 -2.48
N ASP A 40 12.02 -3.01 -3.23
CA ASP A 40 12.92 -2.01 -2.66
C ASP A 40 12.28 -0.62 -2.62
N CYS A 41 12.49 0.09 -1.52
CA CYS A 41 12.06 1.47 -1.36
C CYS A 41 13.00 2.26 -0.44
N TRP A 42 13.25 3.52 -0.80
CA TRP A 42 14.03 4.50 -0.02
C TRP A 42 13.46 4.85 1.36
N CYS A 43 12.26 4.36 1.67
CA CYS A 43 11.52 4.64 2.89
C CYS A 43 11.94 3.79 4.10
N VAL A 44 12.51 2.62 3.85
CA VAL A 44 12.92 1.67 4.89
C VAL A 44 14.05 2.29 5.73
N PRO A 45 14.07 2.11 7.07
CA PRO A 45 13.32 1.15 7.89
C PRO A 45 11.96 1.62 8.43
N GLU A 46 11.51 2.83 8.10
CA GLU A 46 10.19 3.30 8.52
C GLU A 46 9.08 2.64 7.71
N ARG A 47 7.88 2.53 8.32
CA ARG A 47 6.69 1.90 7.71
C ARG A 47 6.52 2.30 6.25
N CYS A 48 6.68 1.34 5.35
CA CYS A 48 6.79 1.59 3.91
C CYS A 48 5.53 1.21 3.13
N HIS A 49 5.37 1.77 1.92
CA HIS A 49 4.34 1.30 0.99
C HIS A 49 4.64 -0.10 0.45
N ALA A 50 5.93 -0.45 0.31
CA ALA A 50 6.36 -1.78 -0.12
C ALA A 50 5.96 -2.86 0.89
N GLU A 51 5.97 -2.55 2.19
CA GLU A 51 5.47 -3.47 3.24
C GLU A 51 3.97 -3.74 3.06
N VAL A 52 3.17 -2.71 2.77
CA VAL A 52 1.73 -2.90 2.52
C VAL A 52 1.49 -3.79 1.29
N VAL A 53 2.25 -3.58 0.22
CA VAL A 53 2.15 -4.40 -1.00
C VAL A 53 2.56 -5.84 -0.71
N ALA A 54 3.66 -6.06 0.02
CA ALA A 54 4.12 -7.39 0.41
C ALA A 54 3.08 -8.12 1.29
N GLU A 55 2.56 -7.45 2.32
CA GLU A 55 1.52 -7.99 3.19
C GLU A 55 0.28 -8.44 2.41
N LEU A 56 -0.18 -7.61 1.47
CA LEU A 56 -1.36 -7.91 0.65
C LEU A 56 -1.08 -8.98 -0.43
N ALA A 57 0.15 -9.09 -0.92
CA ALA A 57 0.55 -10.15 -1.85
C ALA A 57 0.66 -11.52 -1.15
N ASP A 58 1.13 -11.54 0.10
CA ASP A 58 1.24 -12.77 0.89
C ASP A 58 -0.12 -13.23 1.44
N SER A 59 -0.97 -12.28 1.83
CA SER A 59 -2.31 -12.51 2.40
C SER A 59 -3.35 -11.61 1.73
N PRO A 60 -3.76 -11.92 0.48
CA PRO A 60 -4.79 -11.15 -0.20
C PRO A 60 -6.13 -11.25 0.54
N PRO A 61 -6.94 -10.17 0.56
CA PRO A 61 -8.29 -10.24 1.10
C PRO A 61 -9.13 -11.23 0.29
N PRO A 62 -10.17 -11.85 0.90
CA PRO A 62 -11.06 -12.77 0.19
C PRO A 62 -11.64 -12.05 -1.02
N SER A 63 -11.30 -12.55 -2.20
CA SER A 63 -11.69 -11.96 -3.48
C SER A 63 -13.15 -12.28 -3.71
N ILE A 64 -14.05 -11.38 -3.31
CA ILE A 64 -15.46 -11.43 -3.74
C ILE A 64 -15.47 -10.89 -5.17
N HIS A 65 -15.21 -11.76 -6.13
CA HIS A 65 -15.49 -11.50 -7.53
C HIS A 65 -16.99 -11.81 -7.76
N PRO A 66 -17.81 -10.85 -8.21
CA PRO A 66 -19.17 -11.12 -8.65
C PRO A 66 -19.19 -11.99 -9.92
#